data_AF-A0A8J2MW09-F1
#
_entry.id   AF-A0A8J2MW09-F1
#
_cell.length_a   1.000
_cell.length_b   1.000
_cell.length_c   1.000
_cell.angle_alpha   90.00
_cell.angle_beta   90.00
_cell.angle_gamma   90.00
#
_symmetry.space_group_name_H-M   'P 1'
#
loop_
_entity.id
_entity.type
_entity.pdbx_description
1 polymer ?
#
loop_
_entity_poly.entity_id
_entity_poly.type
_entity_poly.pdbx_seq_one_letter_code
_entity_poly.pdbx_strand_id
1 'polypeptide(L)'
;MQPSSNQANHDANSQLFEGDMALFGIFSDLFMDTGTDICASTPTAPARPQTAPILQSRVDELSSRLFSYSETRRTVRLNQNDVFPVNAAKTVFTAENFEECAWAYFTVFHPQQPLLHWPTFDMHNAPLPLLLGVVFCGSVHCSPTDGALSSRAFFDLGEEFIFEQLRDVVAARPDLGTGGHRALEHVQAALLIVALQSSFNSEAVRQRVRVSRHPELTVAIRTLKLLRPMTTNSSHNKVTEWNAFIAEESRVRIVHFMCVMDHMNTFFFNLLPNLAIGEIHPRLPCNDALYDAWTPEDYERSCTESLRPVNQIPSIKQLVAFLMGEDWTGEKKNSLLNVLELRHLMICIFALHSIIFVSRAALLISSSYNNLLHATRRWKELWDTLHARREGEHRRSLGFIRHGLEMWWVTCKSYRLTGGVA
;
A
#
# COMPACT_ATOMS: atom_id res chain seq x y z
N MET A 1 47.05 -13.22 29.90
CA MET A 1 46.67 -12.87 28.51
C MET A 1 45.17 -13.12 28.38
N GLN A 2 44.37 -12.08 28.59
CA GLN A 2 42.93 -12.11 28.34
C GLN A 2 42.69 -11.82 26.85
N PRO A 3 41.84 -12.58 26.14
CA PRO A 3 41.43 -12.22 24.80
C PRO A 3 40.39 -11.10 24.85
N SER A 4 40.51 -10.20 23.89
CA SER A 4 39.78 -8.95 23.71
C SER A 4 38.27 -9.12 23.54
N SER A 5 37.52 -8.37 24.33
CA SER A 5 36.05 -8.26 24.37
C SER A 5 35.38 -7.70 23.10
N ASN A 6 36.14 -7.40 22.05
CA ASN A 6 35.59 -6.83 20.80
C ASN A 6 35.13 -7.86 19.78
N GLN A 7 35.52 -9.14 19.92
CA GLN A 7 35.16 -10.18 18.94
C GLN A 7 33.81 -10.84 19.25
N ALA A 8 33.47 -10.97 20.54
CA ALA A 8 32.19 -11.52 20.99
C ALA A 8 30.97 -10.64 20.65
N ASN A 9 31.15 -9.31 20.55
CA ASN A 9 30.07 -8.39 20.14
C ASN A 9 29.84 -8.39 18.62
N HIS A 10 30.86 -8.73 17.83
CA HIS A 10 30.72 -8.82 16.37
C HIS A 10 29.96 -10.09 15.97
N ASP A 11 30.19 -11.20 16.68
CA ASP A 11 29.51 -12.46 16.44
C ASP A 11 28.06 -12.47 16.96
N ALA A 12 27.76 -11.75 18.06
CA ALA A 12 26.39 -11.57 18.55
C ALA A 12 25.53 -10.69 17.62
N ASN A 13 26.12 -9.65 17.02
CA ASN A 13 25.44 -8.86 16.00
C ASN A 13 25.30 -9.63 14.67
N SER A 14 26.19 -10.57 14.35
CA SER A 14 26.07 -11.39 13.12
C SER A 14 25.04 -12.52 13.26
N GLN A 15 24.87 -13.09 14.46
CA GLN A 15 23.89 -14.17 14.70
C GLN A 15 22.43 -13.66 14.82
N LEU A 16 22.22 -12.36 15.04
CA LEU A 16 20.89 -11.75 14.90
C LEU A 16 20.43 -11.68 13.43
N PHE A 17 21.34 -11.72 12.45
CA PHE A 17 21.00 -11.52 11.03
C PHE A 17 20.52 -12.79 10.30
N GLU A 18 20.80 -13.99 10.78
CA GLU A 18 20.51 -15.23 10.04
C GLU A 18 19.14 -15.86 10.37
N GLY A 19 18.58 -15.60 11.55
CA GLY A 19 17.23 -16.05 11.94
C GLY A 19 16.08 -15.16 11.42
N ASP A 20 16.41 -13.98 10.92
CA ASP A 20 15.49 -12.86 10.63
C ASP A 20 14.82 -12.91 9.24
N MET A 21 15.16 -13.90 8.41
CA MET A 21 14.96 -13.86 6.96
C MET A 21 13.63 -14.43 6.43
N ALA A 22 12.83 -15.15 7.23
CA ALA A 22 11.65 -15.84 6.67
C ALA A 22 10.46 -14.90 6.36
N LEU A 23 10.13 -13.98 7.27
CA LEU A 23 9.10 -12.96 7.07
C LEU A 23 9.67 -11.70 6.41
N PHE A 24 10.92 -11.35 6.70
CA PHE A 24 11.63 -10.29 5.99
C PHE A 24 11.79 -10.65 4.51
N GLY A 25 12.12 -11.89 4.15
CA GLY A 25 12.17 -12.34 2.76
C GLY A 25 10.84 -12.20 2.02
N ILE A 26 9.71 -12.58 2.65
CA ILE A 26 8.38 -12.41 2.07
C ILE A 26 8.06 -10.92 1.91
N PHE A 27 8.13 -10.11 2.97
CA PHE A 27 7.79 -8.68 2.89
C PHE A 27 8.79 -7.83 2.08
N SER A 28 10.08 -8.20 2.06
CA SER A 28 11.14 -7.58 1.24
C SER A 28 11.02 -8.01 -0.23
N ASP A 29 10.73 -9.27 -0.55
CA ASP A 29 10.37 -9.66 -1.92
C ASP A 29 9.04 -9.01 -2.38
N LEU A 30 8.16 -8.69 -1.44
CA LEU A 30 6.85 -8.07 -1.67
C LEU A 30 6.91 -6.55 -1.89
N PHE A 31 7.89 -5.85 -1.32
CA PHE A 31 7.99 -4.38 -1.32
C PHE A 31 9.36 -3.82 -1.77
N MET A 32 10.41 -4.65 -1.85
CA MET A 32 11.83 -4.26 -2.03
C MET A 32 12.50 -5.05 -3.17
N ASP A 33 11.75 -5.68 -4.08
CA ASP A 33 12.32 -6.41 -5.24
C ASP A 33 13.18 -5.45 -6.08
N THR A 34 14.49 -5.45 -5.82
CA THR A 34 15.53 -4.67 -6.50
C THR A 34 16.02 -5.43 -7.73
N GLY A 35 15.07 -5.99 -8.50
CA GLY A 35 15.34 -6.56 -9.82
C GLY A 35 16.09 -5.52 -10.64
N THR A 36 17.37 -5.78 -10.88
CA THR A 36 18.39 -4.84 -11.38
C THR A 36 18.23 -4.50 -12.87
N ASP A 37 17.02 -4.64 -13.41
CA ASP A 37 16.67 -4.38 -14.80
C ASP A 37 15.31 -3.65 -14.88
N ILE A 38 15.23 -2.41 -14.38
CA ILE A 38 14.20 -1.48 -14.85
C ILE A 38 14.75 -0.83 -16.12
N CYS A 39 14.54 -1.47 -17.27
CA CYS A 39 15.06 -0.98 -18.54
C CYS A 39 14.16 0.10 -19.15
N ALA A 40 14.80 1.24 -19.43
CA ALA A 40 14.60 2.13 -20.57
C ALA A 40 13.20 2.73 -20.81
N SER A 41 12.86 3.74 -20.02
CA SER A 41 12.49 5.09 -20.51
C SER A 41 12.10 5.95 -19.32
N THR A 42 13.07 6.22 -18.43
CA THR A 42 12.89 7.19 -17.35
C THR A 42 12.88 8.59 -17.96
N PRO A 43 11.83 9.40 -17.73
CA PRO A 43 11.89 10.81 -18.10
C PRO A 43 13.10 11.43 -17.41
N THR A 44 13.95 12.08 -18.17
CA THR A 44 15.07 12.84 -17.62
C THR A 44 14.47 13.94 -16.76
N ALA A 45 14.82 13.97 -15.47
CA ALA A 45 14.37 15.01 -14.57
C ALA A 45 14.70 16.39 -15.19
N PRO A 46 13.72 17.29 -15.38
CA PRO A 46 14.00 18.61 -15.94
C PRO A 46 14.97 19.36 -15.02
N ALA A 47 15.87 20.13 -15.62
CA ALA A 47 16.89 20.91 -14.91
C ALA A 47 16.22 21.83 -13.85
N ARG A 48 16.63 21.67 -12.58
CA ARG A 48 16.06 22.36 -11.40
C ARG A 48 16.26 23.87 -11.46
N PRO A 49 15.18 24.69 -11.44
CA PRO A 49 15.26 26.09 -11.05
C PRO A 49 15.02 26.24 -9.54
N GLN A 50 15.93 26.90 -8.81
CA GLN A 50 15.75 27.66 -7.54
C GLN A 50 14.66 27.26 -6.49
N THR A 51 14.23 26.00 -6.35
CA THR A 51 13.19 25.56 -5.39
C THR A 51 13.74 24.91 -4.10
N ALA A 52 15.05 24.66 -4.04
CA ALA A 52 15.75 24.13 -2.86
C ALA A 52 15.46 24.89 -1.55
N PRO A 53 15.42 26.24 -1.48
CA PRO A 53 15.17 26.94 -0.21
C PRO A 53 13.74 26.73 0.31
N ILE A 54 12.75 26.60 -0.58
CA ILE A 54 11.35 26.36 -0.18
C ILE A 54 11.23 24.97 0.45
N LEU A 55 11.80 23.94 -0.21
CA LEU A 55 11.77 22.59 0.34
C LEU A 55 12.50 22.51 1.68
N GLN A 56 13.68 23.13 1.80
CA GLN A 56 14.42 23.14 3.07
C GLN A 56 13.59 23.76 4.20
N SER A 57 12.90 24.88 3.93
CA SER A 57 12.00 25.49 4.93
C SER A 57 10.89 24.53 5.40
N ARG A 58 10.36 23.69 4.51
CA ARG A 58 9.34 22.70 4.87
C ARG A 58 9.92 21.54 5.69
N VAL A 59 11.12 21.13 5.34
CA VAL A 59 11.87 20.09 6.06
C VAL A 59 12.23 20.56 7.46
N ASP A 60 12.66 21.81 7.60
CA ASP A 60 12.93 22.45 8.91
C ASP A 60 11.66 22.54 9.76
N GLU A 61 10.53 22.94 9.14
CA GLU A 61 9.22 22.96 9.82
C GLU A 61 8.84 21.56 10.33
N LEU A 62 8.98 20.53 9.49
CA LEU A 62 8.69 19.15 9.85
C LEU A 62 9.56 18.67 11.01
N SER A 63 10.87 18.92 10.96
CA SER A 63 11.81 18.57 12.04
C SER A 63 11.43 19.31 13.33
N SER A 64 11.08 20.59 13.25
CA SER A 64 10.65 21.39 14.41
C SER A 64 9.36 20.85 15.02
N ARG A 65 8.38 20.45 14.20
CA ARG A 65 7.13 19.86 14.68
C ARG A 65 7.34 18.51 15.35
N LEU A 66 8.17 17.63 14.76
CA LEU A 66 8.52 16.34 15.36
C LEU A 66 9.28 16.52 16.69
N PHE A 67 10.17 17.51 16.77
CA PHE A 67 10.83 17.87 18.02
C PHE A 67 9.81 18.30 19.09
N SER A 68 8.95 19.28 18.79
CA SER A 68 7.90 19.75 19.72
C SER A 68 6.96 18.63 20.15
N TYR A 69 6.61 17.74 19.22
CA TYR A 69 5.78 16.57 19.49
C TYR A 69 6.47 15.60 20.46
N SER A 70 7.77 15.33 20.27
CA SER A 70 8.55 14.47 21.15
C SER A 70 8.68 15.04 22.57
N GLU A 71 8.86 16.36 22.73
CA GLU A 71 8.92 17.03 24.03
C GLU A 71 7.58 16.93 24.78
N THR A 72 6.48 17.16 24.06
CA THR A 72 5.12 17.03 24.60
C THR A 72 4.85 15.59 25.05
N ARG A 73 5.28 14.58 24.27
CA ARG A 73 5.18 13.17 24.66
C ARG A 73 6.03 12.84 25.88
N ARG A 74 7.27 13.33 25.95
CA ARG A 74 8.18 13.09 27.08
C ARG A 74 7.57 13.57 28.39
N THR A 75 6.98 14.77 28.39
CA THR A 75 6.32 15.35 29.56
C THR A 75 5.05 14.57 29.95
N VAL A 76 4.20 14.21 28.99
CA VAL A 76 2.94 13.49 29.26
C VAL A 76 3.17 12.03 29.70
N ARG A 77 4.12 11.32 29.08
CA ARG A 77 4.40 9.90 29.36
C ARG A 77 5.39 9.65 30.50
N LEU A 78 5.97 10.72 31.07
CA LEU A 78 7.01 10.64 32.11
C LEU A 78 8.20 9.74 31.75
N ASN A 79 8.49 9.58 30.44
CA ASN A 79 9.55 8.70 29.97
C ASN A 79 10.81 9.50 29.64
N GLN A 80 11.73 9.60 30.61
CA GLN A 80 12.97 10.39 30.48
C GLN A 80 13.93 9.88 29.39
N ASN A 81 13.76 8.64 28.93
CA ASN A 81 14.63 8.03 27.91
C ASN A 81 14.19 8.32 26.46
N ASP A 82 13.01 8.93 26.25
CA ASP A 82 12.50 9.28 24.92
C ASP A 82 13.07 10.63 24.45
N VAL A 83 14.37 10.66 24.16
CA VAL A 83 15.11 11.86 23.73
C VAL A 83 15.10 11.98 22.22
N PHE A 84 14.71 13.15 21.70
CA PHE A 84 14.76 13.41 20.26
C PHE A 84 16.21 13.39 19.76
N PRO A 85 16.56 12.57 18.75
CA PRO A 85 17.93 12.44 18.30
C PRO A 85 18.32 13.60 17.38
N VAL A 86 18.62 14.77 17.96
CA VAL A 86 18.89 16.04 17.24
C VAL A 86 20.00 15.91 16.19
N ASN A 87 21.08 15.17 16.47
CA ASN A 87 22.18 15.02 15.52
C ASN A 87 21.77 14.19 14.30
N ALA A 88 21.05 13.09 14.52
CA ALA A 88 20.46 12.31 13.43
C ALA A 88 19.40 13.13 12.67
N ALA A 89 18.68 14.04 13.35
CA ALA A 89 17.68 14.87 12.68
C ALA A 89 18.34 15.83 11.68
N LYS A 90 19.48 16.43 12.05
CA LYS A 90 20.25 17.30 11.15
C LYS A 90 20.77 16.57 9.91
N THR A 91 21.08 15.28 10.04
CA THR A 91 21.54 14.48 8.89
C THR A 91 20.38 13.98 8.04
N VAL A 92 19.23 13.65 8.62
CA VAL A 92 18.06 13.08 7.92
C VAL A 92 17.21 14.17 7.27
N PHE A 93 16.88 15.23 8.00
CA PHE A 93 15.96 16.29 7.57
C PHE A 93 16.69 17.36 6.78
N THR A 94 17.09 17.01 5.56
CA THR A 94 17.62 17.94 4.54
C THR A 94 16.78 17.87 3.27
N ALA A 95 16.72 18.97 2.51
CA ALA A 95 16.04 19.01 1.21
C ALA A 95 16.59 17.94 0.26
N GLU A 96 17.92 17.76 0.24
CA GLU A 96 18.60 16.77 -0.59
C GLU A 96 18.14 15.33 -0.28
N ASN A 97 18.16 14.93 0.99
CA ASN A 97 17.68 13.60 1.39
C ASN A 97 16.20 13.40 1.06
N PHE A 98 15.38 14.44 1.24
CA PHE A 98 13.95 14.36 0.97
C PHE A 98 13.68 14.16 -0.52
N GLU A 99 14.44 14.83 -1.40
CA GLU A 99 14.39 14.63 -2.84
C GLU A 99 14.87 13.23 -3.25
N GLU A 100 16.00 12.76 -2.69
CA GLU A 100 16.53 11.42 -2.98
C GLU A 100 15.54 10.33 -2.54
N CYS A 101 15.00 10.43 -1.32
CA CYS A 101 14.03 9.47 -0.79
C CYS A 101 12.71 9.52 -1.58
N ALA A 102 12.18 10.70 -1.88
CA ALA A 102 10.96 10.81 -2.67
C ALA A 102 11.14 10.21 -4.08
N TRP A 103 12.30 10.43 -4.70
CA TRP A 103 12.64 9.78 -5.96
C TRP A 103 12.65 8.26 -5.82
N ALA A 104 13.35 7.73 -4.82
CA ALA A 104 13.42 6.29 -4.55
C ALA A 104 12.04 5.67 -4.30
N TYR A 105 11.15 6.38 -3.59
CA TYR A 105 9.75 5.98 -3.41
C TYR A 105 9.05 5.80 -4.77
N PHE A 106 9.11 6.80 -5.64
CA PHE A 106 8.39 6.75 -6.92
C PHE A 106 9.01 5.77 -7.93
N THR A 107 10.32 5.52 -7.87
CA THR A 107 10.98 4.60 -8.79
C THR A 107 10.97 3.15 -8.35
N VAL A 108 10.85 2.86 -7.04
CA VAL A 108 10.96 1.49 -6.49
C VAL A 108 9.65 1.02 -5.88
N PHE A 109 9.07 1.79 -4.96
CA PHE A 109 7.86 1.38 -4.22
C PHE A 109 6.58 1.61 -5.03
N HIS A 110 6.40 2.81 -5.60
CA HIS A 110 5.19 3.22 -6.33
C HIS A 110 4.82 2.27 -7.49
N PRO A 111 5.74 1.75 -8.32
CA PRO A 111 5.37 0.82 -9.39
C PRO A 111 4.74 -0.49 -8.89
N GLN A 112 5.07 -0.90 -7.65
CA GLN A 112 4.49 -2.08 -7.02
C GLN A 112 3.16 -1.73 -6.34
N GLN A 113 3.11 -0.59 -5.66
CA GLN A 113 1.95 -0.12 -4.91
C GLN A 113 1.63 1.35 -5.22
N PRO A 114 0.97 1.60 -6.36
CA PRO A 114 0.70 2.95 -6.84
C PRO A 114 -0.42 3.61 -6.03
N LEU A 115 -0.05 4.21 -4.90
CA LEU A 115 -0.94 4.82 -3.93
C LEU A 115 -1.12 6.33 -4.16
N LEU A 116 -0.08 7.01 -4.65
CA LEU A 116 -0.07 8.44 -4.94
C LEU A 116 -0.09 8.66 -6.46
N HIS A 117 -0.68 9.74 -6.93
CA HIS A 117 -0.56 10.12 -8.35
C HIS A 117 0.78 10.83 -8.55
N TRP A 118 1.76 10.15 -9.15
CA TRP A 118 3.12 10.68 -9.28
C TRP A 118 3.14 12.03 -10.01
N PRO A 119 2.51 12.21 -11.19
CA PRO A 119 2.62 13.47 -11.94
C PRO A 119 2.11 14.71 -11.20
N THR A 120 1.19 14.57 -10.24
CA THR A 120 0.68 15.72 -9.46
C THR A 120 1.23 15.78 -8.04
N PHE A 121 2.11 14.86 -7.65
CA PHE A 121 2.71 14.94 -6.32
C PHE A 121 3.71 16.09 -6.25
N ASP A 122 3.47 17.01 -5.31
CA ASP A 122 4.31 18.17 -5.10
C ASP A 122 4.80 18.24 -3.65
N MET A 123 6.08 17.96 -3.45
CA MET A 123 6.75 18.06 -2.15
C MET A 123 6.72 19.45 -1.53
N HIS A 124 6.51 20.50 -2.33
CA HIS A 124 6.39 21.88 -1.83
C HIS A 124 5.00 22.18 -1.28
N ASN A 125 3.96 21.42 -1.64
CA ASN A 125 2.57 21.69 -1.21
C ASN A 125 1.83 20.51 -0.55
N ALA A 126 2.39 19.29 -0.57
CA ALA A 126 1.84 18.11 0.09
C ALA A 126 1.75 18.31 1.62
N PRO A 127 0.80 17.74 2.37
CA PRO A 127 0.76 17.82 3.82
C PRO A 127 2.02 17.22 4.43
N LEU A 128 2.50 17.80 5.53
CA LEU A 128 3.69 17.32 6.24
C LEU A 128 3.65 15.81 6.59
N PRO A 129 2.50 15.23 7.04
CA PRO A 129 2.40 13.78 7.26
C PRO A 129 2.64 12.95 5.99
N LEU A 130 2.11 13.39 4.85
CA LEU A 130 2.28 12.69 3.58
C LEU A 130 3.72 12.77 3.10
N LEU A 131 4.33 13.96 3.15
CA LEU A 131 5.74 14.14 2.81
C LEU A 131 6.63 13.23 3.67
N LEU A 132 6.38 13.16 4.98
CA LEU A 132 7.09 12.28 5.89
C LEU A 132 6.91 10.79 5.53
N GLY A 133 5.68 10.35 5.26
CA GLY A 133 5.38 8.98 4.85
C GLY A 133 6.07 8.57 3.56
N VAL A 134 6.05 9.43 2.53
CA VAL A 134 6.75 9.22 1.26
C VAL A 134 8.26 9.09 1.48
N VAL A 135 8.86 10.01 2.24
CA VAL A 135 10.30 10.01 2.49
C VAL A 135 10.72 8.79 3.32
N PHE A 136 9.96 8.40 4.34
CA PHE A 136 10.27 7.21 5.14
C PHE A 136 10.15 5.90 4.34
N CYS A 137 9.15 5.77 3.47
CA CYS A 137 9.06 4.65 2.56
C CYS A 137 10.19 4.67 1.53
N GLY A 138 10.59 5.85 1.05
CA GLY A 138 11.69 5.99 0.10
C GLY A 138 13.07 5.69 0.69
N SER A 139 13.31 6.05 1.94
CA SER A 139 14.64 5.98 2.55
C SER A 139 15.17 4.56 2.69
N VAL A 140 14.30 3.56 2.81
CA VAL A 140 14.70 2.14 2.84
C VAL A 140 15.14 1.61 1.48
N HIS A 141 14.92 2.37 0.39
CA HIS A 141 15.36 2.08 -0.96
C HIS A 141 16.54 2.93 -1.43
N CYS A 142 16.95 3.93 -0.64
CA CYS A 142 18.15 4.72 -0.92
C CYS A 142 19.42 3.88 -0.71
N SER A 143 20.52 4.33 -1.33
CA SER A 143 21.83 3.74 -1.02
C SER A 143 22.14 3.91 0.48
N PRO A 144 22.80 2.94 1.13
CA PRO A 144 23.04 2.97 2.57
C PRO A 144 24.06 4.07 2.91
N THR A 145 23.56 5.30 3.08
CA THR A 145 24.25 6.47 3.60
C THR A 145 23.86 6.69 5.06
N ASP A 146 24.65 7.49 5.80
CA ASP A 146 24.34 7.82 7.20
C ASP A 146 22.93 8.42 7.35
N GLY A 147 22.49 9.23 6.39
CA GLY A 147 21.14 9.80 6.35
C GLY A 147 20.05 8.74 6.17
N ALA A 148 20.19 7.88 5.16
CA ALA A 148 19.22 6.80 4.89
C ALA A 148 19.11 5.81 6.05
N LEU A 149 20.23 5.46 6.69
CA LEU A 149 20.24 4.58 7.85
C LEU A 149 19.66 5.25 9.10
N SER A 150 19.96 6.54 9.30
CA SER A 150 19.48 7.33 10.45
C SER A 150 17.99 7.62 10.40
N SER A 151 17.34 7.54 9.22
CA SER A 151 15.89 7.78 9.10
C SER A 151 15.07 6.83 9.98
N ARG A 152 15.57 5.60 10.18
CA ARG A 152 14.91 4.55 10.99
C ARG A 152 14.68 4.99 12.44
N ALA A 153 15.55 5.85 12.97
CA ALA A 153 15.41 6.40 14.33
C ALA A 153 14.14 7.26 14.49
N PHE A 154 13.52 7.69 13.39
CA PHE A 154 12.35 8.56 13.40
C PHE A 154 11.04 7.85 13.01
N PHE A 155 11.06 6.56 12.64
CA PHE A 155 9.87 5.86 12.16
C PHE A 155 8.77 5.75 13.20
N ASP A 156 9.11 5.43 14.46
CA ASP A 156 8.13 5.35 15.54
C ASP A 156 7.54 6.73 15.88
N LEU A 157 8.37 7.77 15.93
CA LEU A 157 7.92 9.13 16.20
C LEU A 157 7.04 9.67 15.06
N GLY A 158 7.43 9.40 13.81
CA GLY A 158 6.66 9.80 12.64
C GLY A 158 5.35 9.03 12.49
N GLU A 159 5.31 7.74 12.83
CA GLU A 159 4.06 6.97 12.93
C GLU A 159 3.10 7.67 13.89
N GLU A 160 3.54 8.00 15.10
CA GLU A 160 2.68 8.64 16.09
C GLU A 160 2.19 10.03 15.62
N PHE A 161 3.07 10.84 15.03
CA PHE A 161 2.73 12.15 14.45
C PHE A 161 1.70 12.02 13.30
N ILE A 162 1.91 11.09 12.36
CA ILE A 162 0.99 10.86 11.24
C ILE A 162 -0.40 10.47 11.75
N PHE A 163 -0.47 9.58 12.74
CA PHE A 163 -1.75 9.14 13.30
C PHE A 163 -2.43 10.22 14.14
N GLU A 164 -1.69 11.10 14.80
CA GLU A 164 -2.28 12.30 15.43
C GLU A 164 -2.94 13.20 14.40
N GLN A 165 -2.23 13.55 13.33
CA GLN A 165 -2.76 14.40 12.27
C GLN A 165 -3.96 13.74 11.55
N LEU A 166 -3.95 12.41 11.40
CA LEU A 166 -5.11 11.67 10.88
C LEU A 166 -6.33 11.79 11.79
N ARG A 167 -6.15 11.69 13.12
CA ARG A 167 -7.25 11.85 14.09
C ARG A 167 -7.89 13.24 13.99
N ASP A 168 -7.08 14.29 13.85
CA ASP A 168 -7.59 15.67 13.68
C ASP A 168 -8.45 15.81 12.42
N VAL A 169 -7.98 15.25 11.30
CA VAL A 169 -8.73 15.25 10.03
C VAL A 169 -10.04 14.46 10.15
N VAL A 170 -10.01 13.29 10.78
CA VAL A 170 -11.21 12.47 10.99
C VAL A 170 -12.21 13.19 11.90
N ALA A 171 -11.73 13.88 12.95
CA ALA A 171 -12.55 14.65 13.86
C ALA A 171 -13.22 15.86 13.18
N ALA A 172 -12.52 16.51 12.23
CA ALA A 172 -13.04 17.63 11.46
C ALA A 172 -14.19 17.24 10.51
N ARG A 173 -14.35 15.95 10.18
CA ARG A 173 -15.39 15.41 9.29
C ARG A 173 -15.55 16.21 7.98
N PRO A 174 -14.46 16.35 7.20
CA PRO A 174 -14.48 17.17 5.99
C PRO A 174 -15.51 16.65 4.97
N ASP A 175 -16.10 17.57 4.22
CA ASP A 175 -16.82 17.20 3.01
C ASP A 175 -15.82 16.72 1.94
N LEU A 176 -16.07 15.54 1.39
CA LEU A 176 -15.20 14.95 0.37
C LEU A 176 -15.18 15.79 -0.92
N GLY A 177 -16.19 16.64 -1.16
CA GLY A 177 -16.24 17.51 -2.33
C GLY A 177 -15.25 18.69 -2.31
N THR A 178 -15.04 19.32 -1.15
CA THR A 178 -14.25 20.59 -1.03
C THR A 178 -12.97 20.44 -0.21
N GLY A 179 -12.89 19.44 0.69
CA GLY A 179 -11.71 19.13 1.50
C GLY A 179 -11.24 17.68 1.39
N GLY A 180 -11.89 16.87 0.56
CA GLY A 180 -11.62 15.43 0.45
C GLY A 180 -10.19 15.10 0.08
N HIS A 181 -9.58 15.87 -0.83
CA HIS A 181 -8.21 15.64 -1.26
C HIS A 181 -7.22 15.63 -0.08
N ARG A 182 -7.30 16.61 0.83
CA ARG A 182 -6.44 16.65 2.03
C ARG A 182 -6.69 15.47 2.96
N ALA A 183 -7.92 15.00 3.07
CA ALA A 183 -8.23 13.83 3.88
C ALA A 183 -7.62 12.55 3.28
N LEU A 184 -7.67 12.40 1.96
CA LEU A 184 -7.03 11.28 1.26
C LEU A 184 -5.51 11.27 1.51
N GLU A 185 -4.85 12.43 1.45
CA GLU A 185 -3.41 12.56 1.70
C GLU A 185 -2.99 12.11 3.11
N HIS A 186 -3.80 12.38 4.14
CA HIS A 186 -3.52 11.91 5.51
C HIS A 186 -3.72 10.39 5.64
N VAL A 187 -4.72 9.82 4.94
CA VAL A 187 -4.90 8.37 4.88
C VAL A 187 -3.77 7.70 4.11
N GLN A 188 -3.30 8.30 3.02
CA GLN A 188 -2.12 7.82 2.27
C GLN A 188 -0.88 7.79 3.17
N ALA A 189 -0.62 8.87 3.92
CA ALA A 189 0.47 8.93 4.90
C ALA A 189 0.41 7.78 5.91
N ALA A 190 -0.77 7.52 6.47
CA ALA A 190 -1.00 6.45 7.44
C ALA A 190 -0.82 5.06 6.81
N LEU A 191 -1.31 4.82 5.59
CA LEU A 191 -1.11 3.56 4.87
C LEU A 191 0.39 3.31 4.60
N LEU A 192 1.13 4.33 4.16
CA LEU A 192 2.56 4.25 3.91
C LEU A 192 3.34 3.86 5.17
N ILE A 193 3.12 4.55 6.29
CA ILE A 193 3.87 4.25 7.52
C ILE A 193 3.49 2.88 8.11
N VAL A 194 2.23 2.46 7.99
CA VAL A 194 1.82 1.10 8.41
C VAL A 194 2.46 0.04 7.52
N ALA A 195 2.54 0.25 6.20
CA ALA A 195 3.21 -0.68 5.29
C ALA A 195 4.71 -0.78 5.60
N LEU A 196 5.37 0.35 5.80
CA LEU A 196 6.77 0.43 6.19
C LEU A 196 7.02 -0.32 7.51
N GLN A 197 6.30 0.03 8.58
CA GLN A 197 6.48 -0.58 9.90
C GLN A 197 6.12 -2.08 9.93
N SER A 198 5.21 -2.53 9.07
CA SER A 198 4.89 -3.95 8.91
C SER A 198 6.02 -4.76 8.30
N SER A 199 6.91 -4.13 7.52
CA SER A 199 8.03 -4.80 6.87
C SER A 199 9.23 -5.06 7.79
N PHE A 200 9.28 -4.43 8.97
CA PHE A 200 10.36 -4.61 9.93
C PHE A 200 10.15 -5.83 10.84
N ASN A 201 11.23 -6.54 11.15
CA ASN A 201 11.20 -7.71 12.02
C ASN A 201 11.20 -7.37 13.52
N SER A 202 10.43 -6.36 13.95
CA SER A 202 10.22 -6.06 15.36
C SER A 202 8.87 -6.61 15.82
N GLU A 203 8.86 -7.51 16.80
CA GLU A 203 7.61 -8.07 17.34
C GLU A 203 6.72 -6.98 17.94
N ALA A 204 7.30 -6.08 18.74
CA ALA A 204 6.57 -4.99 19.37
C ALA A 204 5.94 -4.03 18.34
N VAL A 205 6.70 -3.66 17.30
CA VAL A 205 6.19 -2.81 16.20
C VAL A 205 5.08 -3.53 15.44
N ARG A 206 5.28 -4.79 15.05
CA ARG A 206 4.27 -5.57 14.31
C ARG A 206 3.00 -5.78 15.14
N GLN A 207 3.13 -6.01 16.44
CA GLN A 207 1.99 -6.08 17.36
C GLN A 207 1.26 -4.74 17.40
N ARG A 208 1.97 -3.62 17.62
CA ARG A 208 1.39 -2.26 17.64
C ARG A 208 0.65 -1.94 16.34
N VAL A 209 1.28 -2.23 15.20
CA VAL A 209 0.68 -2.04 13.88
C VAL A 209 -0.63 -2.82 13.75
N ARG A 210 -0.63 -4.11 14.05
CA ARG A 210 -1.81 -4.98 13.85
C ARG A 210 -2.93 -4.74 14.86
N VAL A 211 -2.60 -4.47 16.12
CA VAL A 211 -3.58 -4.36 17.21
C VAL A 211 -4.10 -2.93 17.40
N SER A 212 -3.31 -1.91 17.04
CA SER A 212 -3.68 -0.51 17.25
C SER A 212 -3.84 0.26 15.93
N ARG A 213 -2.77 0.35 15.12
CA ARG A 213 -2.76 1.25 13.94
C ARG A 213 -3.67 0.81 12.83
N HIS A 214 -3.70 -0.49 12.53
CA HIS A 214 -4.50 -1.04 11.46
C HIS A 214 -6.03 -0.94 11.73
N PRO A 215 -6.53 -1.27 12.95
CA PRO A 215 -7.92 -0.97 13.31
C PRO A 215 -8.24 0.54 13.30
N GLU A 216 -7.35 1.39 13.81
CA GLU A 216 -7.52 2.85 13.80
C GLU A 216 -7.69 3.39 12.36
N LEU A 217 -6.86 2.92 11.44
CA LEU A 217 -6.94 3.27 10.02
C LEU A 217 -8.23 2.78 9.36
N THR A 218 -8.70 1.58 9.73
CA THR A 218 -9.99 1.05 9.29
C THR A 218 -11.15 1.96 9.73
N VAL A 219 -11.13 2.43 10.98
CA VAL A 219 -12.13 3.37 11.52
C VAL A 219 -12.06 4.71 10.78
N ALA A 220 -10.87 5.23 10.49
CA ALA A 220 -10.70 6.46 9.74
C ALA A 220 -11.32 6.36 8.33
N ILE A 221 -11.01 5.30 7.59
CA ILE A 221 -11.55 5.03 6.24
C ILE A 221 -13.08 4.95 6.24
N ARG A 222 -13.67 4.30 7.24
CA ARG A 222 -15.14 4.23 7.41
C ARG A 222 -15.75 5.59 7.76
N THR A 223 -15.12 6.33 8.67
CA THR A 223 -15.62 7.64 9.15
C THR A 223 -15.58 8.68 8.03
N LEU A 224 -14.54 8.66 7.21
CA LEU A 224 -14.39 9.47 6.00
C LEU A 224 -15.26 8.96 4.84
N LYS A 225 -16.03 7.88 5.02
CA LYS A 225 -16.97 7.31 4.03
C LYS A 225 -16.30 6.87 2.73
N LEU A 226 -15.01 6.52 2.77
CA LEU A 226 -14.26 6.17 1.57
C LEU A 226 -14.72 4.83 0.95
N LEU A 227 -15.43 3.98 1.70
CA LEU A 227 -15.95 2.69 1.21
C LEU A 227 -17.27 2.80 0.44
N ARG A 228 -17.89 3.98 0.36
CA ARG A 228 -19.20 4.15 -0.28
C ARG A 228 -19.09 4.11 -1.81
N PRO A 229 -20.18 3.76 -2.52
CA PRO A 229 -20.28 4.00 -3.96
C PRO A 229 -20.12 5.49 -4.24
N MET A 230 -19.54 5.82 -5.38
CA MET A 230 -19.34 7.21 -5.78
C MET A 230 -20.47 7.70 -6.66
N THR A 231 -20.75 8.99 -6.53
CA THR A 231 -21.65 9.74 -7.40
C THR A 231 -20.79 10.56 -8.35
N THR A 232 -20.63 10.11 -9.60
CA THR A 232 -19.92 10.91 -10.61
C THR A 232 -20.86 12.00 -11.12
N ASN A 233 -20.49 13.26 -10.92
CA ASN A 233 -21.08 14.38 -11.66
C ASN A 233 -20.11 14.74 -12.78
N SER A 234 -20.46 14.39 -14.02
CA SER A 234 -19.64 14.73 -15.18
C SER A 234 -19.63 16.23 -15.40
N SER A 235 -18.45 16.82 -15.64
CA SER A 235 -18.27 18.24 -15.95
C SER A 235 -17.73 18.38 -17.37
N HIS A 236 -18.15 19.35 -18.18
CA HIS A 236 -17.64 19.50 -19.55
C HIS A 236 -16.21 20.07 -19.68
N ASN A 237 -15.46 20.22 -18.59
CA ASN A 237 -14.09 20.76 -18.59
C ASN A 237 -13.06 19.64 -18.38
N LYS A 238 -12.14 19.47 -19.35
CA LYS A 238 -11.12 18.40 -19.36
C LYS A 238 -10.20 18.38 -18.13
N VAL A 239 -9.72 19.55 -17.69
CA VAL A 239 -8.83 19.65 -16.52
C VAL A 239 -9.59 19.31 -15.25
N THR A 240 -10.85 19.76 -15.15
CA THR A 240 -11.74 19.41 -14.04
C THR A 240 -12.04 17.92 -14.03
N GLU A 241 -12.25 17.30 -15.19
CA GLU A 241 -12.46 15.85 -15.33
C GLU A 241 -11.22 15.04 -14.95
N TRP A 242 -10.01 15.45 -15.37
CA TRP A 242 -8.77 14.76 -15.03
C TRP A 242 -8.45 14.84 -13.53
N ASN A 243 -8.58 16.02 -12.92
CA ASN A 243 -8.40 16.17 -11.47
C ASN A 243 -9.45 15.39 -10.66
N ALA A 244 -10.71 15.39 -11.11
CA ALA A 244 -11.77 14.60 -10.50
C ALA A 244 -11.49 13.10 -10.63
N PHE A 245 -10.99 12.66 -11.79
CA PHE A 245 -10.54 11.28 -12.01
C PHE A 245 -9.39 10.91 -11.07
N ILE A 246 -8.35 11.74 -10.94
CA ILE A 246 -7.21 11.49 -10.04
C ILE A 246 -7.69 11.36 -8.59
N ALA A 247 -8.54 12.26 -8.13
CA ALA A 247 -9.07 12.23 -6.77
C ALA A 247 -9.88 10.94 -6.52
N GLU A 248 -10.69 10.55 -7.49
CA GLU A 248 -11.50 9.33 -7.42
C GLU A 248 -10.65 8.06 -7.46
N GLU A 249 -9.68 7.99 -8.37
CA GLU A 249 -8.79 6.85 -8.49
C GLU A 249 -7.84 6.74 -7.29
N SER A 250 -7.39 7.86 -6.71
CA SER A 250 -6.62 7.89 -5.46
C SER A 250 -7.42 7.24 -4.33
N ARG A 251 -8.71 7.59 -4.21
CA ARG A 251 -9.62 7.00 -3.22
C ARG A 251 -9.83 5.50 -3.45
N VAL A 252 -10.01 5.08 -4.71
CA VAL A 252 -10.09 3.66 -5.08
C VAL A 252 -8.83 2.92 -4.64
N ARG A 253 -7.64 3.47 -4.93
CA ARG A 253 -6.34 2.89 -4.59
C ARG A 253 -6.10 2.82 -3.08
N ILE A 254 -6.46 3.85 -2.32
CA ILE A 254 -6.45 3.84 -0.85
C ILE A 254 -7.28 2.68 -0.28
N VAL A 255 -8.52 2.52 -0.76
CA VAL A 255 -9.43 1.48 -0.27
C VAL A 255 -8.88 0.08 -0.59
N HIS A 256 -8.33 -0.11 -1.80
CA HIS A 256 -7.82 -1.41 -2.21
C HIS A 256 -6.46 -1.73 -1.58
N PHE A 257 -5.61 -0.75 -1.31
CA PHE A 257 -4.38 -0.93 -0.54
C PHE A 257 -4.72 -1.38 0.87
N MET A 258 -5.65 -0.69 1.56
CA MET A 258 -6.12 -1.10 2.88
C MET A 258 -6.73 -2.51 2.87
N CYS A 259 -7.57 -2.82 1.87
CA CYS A 259 -8.16 -4.16 1.68
C CYS A 259 -7.09 -5.25 1.57
N VAL A 260 -6.06 -5.03 0.76
CA VAL A 260 -4.96 -5.99 0.60
C VAL A 260 -4.19 -6.14 1.91
N MET A 261 -3.83 -5.06 2.60
CA MET A 261 -3.14 -5.14 3.89
C MET A 261 -3.95 -5.91 4.94
N ASP A 262 -5.26 -5.67 5.02
CA ASP A 262 -6.14 -6.33 5.99
C ASP A 262 -6.23 -7.84 5.71
N HIS A 263 -6.42 -8.21 4.45
CA HIS A 263 -6.47 -9.62 4.06
C HIS A 263 -5.11 -10.31 4.10
N MET A 264 -4.00 -9.58 3.90
CA MET A 264 -2.65 -10.10 4.15
C MET A 264 -2.46 -10.43 5.62
N ASN A 265 -2.98 -9.61 6.54
CA ASN A 265 -2.94 -9.93 7.97
C ASN A 265 -3.71 -11.23 8.27
N THR A 266 -4.82 -11.48 7.59
CA THR A 266 -5.50 -12.77 7.65
C THR A 266 -4.65 -13.91 7.06
N PHE A 267 -4.05 -13.68 5.90
CA PHE A 267 -3.28 -14.69 5.17
C PHE A 267 -2.00 -15.12 5.92
N PHE A 268 -1.21 -14.16 6.41
CA PHE A 268 0.09 -14.42 7.02
C PHE A 268 0.02 -14.62 8.54
N PHE A 269 -0.96 -14.02 9.21
CA PHE A 269 -1.00 -13.96 10.67
C PHE A 269 -2.28 -14.53 11.28
N ASN A 270 -3.17 -15.13 10.48
CA ASN A 270 -4.43 -15.72 10.95
C ASN A 270 -5.28 -14.74 11.79
N LEU A 271 -5.28 -13.46 11.41
CA LEU A 271 -6.12 -12.44 12.03
C LEU A 271 -7.47 -12.35 11.31
N LEU A 272 -8.55 -12.15 12.07
CA LEU A 272 -9.83 -11.80 11.46
C LEU A 272 -9.69 -10.48 10.70
N PRO A 273 -10.21 -10.40 9.46
CA PRO A 273 -10.18 -9.16 8.70
C PRO A 273 -11.02 -8.08 9.39
N ASN A 274 -10.51 -6.86 9.46
CA ASN A 274 -11.25 -5.70 9.97
C ASN A 274 -12.22 -5.17 8.92
N LEU A 275 -11.97 -5.39 7.63
CA LEU A 275 -12.81 -4.99 6.51
C LEU A 275 -13.56 -6.19 5.93
N ALA A 276 -14.89 -6.10 5.90
CA ALA A 276 -15.70 -7.08 5.21
C ALA A 276 -15.69 -6.79 3.71
N ILE A 277 -15.58 -7.82 2.86
CA ILE A 277 -15.65 -7.64 1.40
C ILE A 277 -16.99 -7.00 0.98
N GLY A 278 -18.07 -7.30 1.72
CA GLY A 278 -19.41 -6.78 1.45
C GLY A 278 -19.57 -5.25 1.62
N GLU A 279 -18.70 -4.59 2.38
CA GLU A 279 -18.71 -3.12 2.55
C GLU A 279 -17.82 -2.38 1.54
N ILE A 280 -16.98 -3.09 0.77
CA ILE A 280 -16.08 -2.48 -0.22
C ILE A 280 -16.83 -2.29 -1.55
N HIS A 281 -17.41 -1.10 -1.72
CA HIS A 281 -18.16 -0.73 -2.92
C HIS A 281 -17.33 -0.17 -4.09
N PRO A 282 -16.19 0.51 -3.88
CA PRO A 282 -15.43 1.07 -4.99
C PRO A 282 -15.03 -0.01 -5.98
N ARG A 283 -15.03 0.33 -7.27
CA ARG A 283 -14.48 -0.53 -8.32
C ARG A 283 -13.02 -0.86 -8.03
N LEU A 284 -12.52 -1.96 -8.59
CA LEU A 284 -11.08 -2.24 -8.58
C LEU A 284 -10.29 -1.09 -9.27
N PRO A 285 -9.00 -0.93 -8.94
CA PRO A 285 -8.15 0.10 -9.56
C PRO A 285 -8.15 0.02 -11.09
N CYS A 286 -7.95 1.15 -11.75
CA CYS A 286 -7.71 1.15 -13.19
C CYS A 286 -6.25 0.79 -13.50
N ASN A 287 -5.91 0.68 -14.78
CA ASN A 287 -4.54 0.46 -15.22
C ASN A 287 -3.62 1.61 -14.76
N ASP A 288 -2.41 1.29 -14.35
CA ASP A 288 -1.46 2.27 -13.82
C ASP A 288 -1.04 3.32 -14.86
N ALA A 289 -0.96 2.97 -16.15
CA ALA A 289 -0.66 3.95 -17.20
C ALA A 289 -1.76 5.00 -17.38
N LEU A 290 -3.02 4.64 -17.12
CA LEU A 290 -4.13 5.59 -17.13
C LEU A 290 -4.08 6.51 -15.89
N TYR A 291 -3.75 5.92 -14.74
CA TYR A 291 -3.62 6.70 -13.51
C TYR A 291 -2.43 7.65 -13.60
N ASP A 292 -1.24 7.18 -13.97
CA ASP A 292 0.02 7.94 -14.04
C ASP A 292 0.14 8.80 -15.32
N ALA A 293 -0.96 9.13 -15.98
CA ALA A 293 -0.95 10.06 -17.11
C ALA A 293 -0.39 11.42 -16.66
N TRP A 294 0.57 12.00 -17.40
CA TRP A 294 1.28 13.20 -16.93
C TRP A 294 0.52 14.50 -17.17
N THR A 295 -0.35 14.52 -18.19
CA THR A 295 -1.16 15.68 -18.54
C THR A 295 -2.62 15.28 -18.79
N PRO A 296 -3.56 16.24 -18.74
CA PRO A 296 -4.95 16.00 -19.13
C PRO A 296 -5.08 15.41 -20.55
N GLU A 297 -4.21 15.83 -21.48
CA GLU A 297 -4.20 15.35 -22.87
C GLU A 297 -3.73 13.89 -22.97
N ASP A 298 -2.73 13.50 -22.18
CA ASP A 298 -2.29 12.11 -22.09
C ASP A 298 -3.36 11.21 -21.48
N TYR A 299 -4.11 11.73 -20.48
CA TYR A 299 -5.26 11.05 -19.90
C TYR A 299 -6.39 10.86 -20.92
N GLU A 300 -6.74 11.89 -21.68
CA GLU A 300 -7.78 11.81 -22.72
C GLU A 300 -7.38 10.81 -23.82
N ARG A 301 -6.13 10.88 -24.29
CA ARG A 301 -5.60 9.91 -25.26
C ARG A 301 -5.71 8.48 -24.72
N SER A 302 -5.27 8.26 -23.49
CA SER A 302 -5.35 6.96 -22.82
C SER A 302 -6.80 6.49 -22.65
N CYS A 303 -7.74 7.38 -22.37
CA CYS A 303 -9.17 7.06 -22.31
C CYS A 303 -9.70 6.59 -23.67
N THR A 304 -9.32 7.24 -24.77
CA THR A 304 -9.75 6.88 -26.12
C THR A 304 -9.13 5.60 -26.64
N GLU A 305 -7.86 5.35 -26.31
CA GLU A 305 -7.10 4.16 -26.72
C GLU A 305 -7.37 2.95 -25.83
N SER A 306 -7.86 3.18 -24.60
CA SER A 306 -8.14 2.09 -23.66
C SER A 306 -9.26 1.20 -24.19
N LEU A 307 -8.90 -0.05 -24.47
CA LEU A 307 -9.85 -1.15 -24.70
C LEU A 307 -10.64 -1.53 -23.44
N ARG A 308 -10.37 -0.89 -22.30
CA ARG A 308 -10.92 -1.21 -20.97
C ARG A 308 -11.63 0.01 -20.37
N PRO A 309 -12.94 0.14 -20.57
CA PRO A 309 -13.70 1.24 -19.99
C PRO A 309 -13.70 1.15 -18.46
N VAL A 310 -13.27 2.23 -17.80
CA VAL A 310 -13.16 2.32 -16.33
C VAL A 310 -14.48 2.01 -15.62
N ASN A 311 -15.61 2.38 -16.24
CA ASN A 311 -16.96 2.14 -15.75
C ASN A 311 -17.39 0.66 -15.78
N GLN A 312 -16.66 -0.22 -16.48
CA GLN A 312 -16.93 -1.66 -16.54
C GLN A 312 -16.11 -2.46 -15.53
N ILE A 313 -15.13 -1.83 -14.85
CA ILE A 313 -14.32 -2.49 -13.84
C ILE A 313 -15.21 -2.82 -12.62
N PRO A 314 -15.35 -4.09 -12.23
CA PRO A 314 -16.18 -4.45 -11.09
C PRO A 314 -15.50 -4.05 -9.77
N SER A 315 -16.28 -3.92 -8.70
CA SER A 315 -15.74 -3.93 -7.34
C SER A 315 -15.25 -5.32 -6.94
N ILE A 316 -14.39 -5.38 -5.93
CA ILE A 316 -13.96 -6.66 -5.35
C ILE A 316 -15.15 -7.50 -4.87
N LYS A 317 -16.17 -6.85 -4.31
CA LYS A 317 -17.44 -7.46 -3.91
C LYS A 317 -18.14 -8.14 -5.09
N GLN A 318 -18.27 -7.43 -6.21
CA GLN A 318 -18.90 -7.95 -7.43
C GLN A 318 -18.09 -9.10 -8.02
N LEU A 319 -16.76 -8.97 -8.09
CA LEU A 319 -15.89 -10.01 -8.61
C LEU A 319 -15.98 -11.30 -7.79
N VAL A 320 -15.89 -11.20 -6.45
CA VAL A 320 -16.03 -12.36 -5.55
C VAL A 320 -17.41 -13.00 -5.68
N ALA A 321 -18.48 -12.20 -5.68
CA ALA A 321 -19.84 -12.72 -5.83
C ALA A 321 -20.02 -13.45 -7.17
N PHE A 322 -19.48 -12.90 -8.25
CA PHE A 322 -19.48 -13.54 -9.56
C PHE A 322 -18.72 -14.88 -9.56
N LEU A 323 -17.52 -14.91 -8.96
CA LEU A 323 -16.74 -16.15 -8.85
C LEU A 323 -17.42 -17.21 -7.97
N MET A 324 -18.18 -16.82 -6.97
CA MET A 324 -18.93 -17.71 -6.08
C MET A 324 -20.30 -18.15 -6.63
N GLY A 325 -20.86 -17.44 -7.62
CA GLY A 325 -22.22 -17.65 -8.13
C GLY A 325 -22.39 -18.91 -8.99
N GLU A 326 -23.59 -19.12 -9.53
CA GLU A 326 -23.87 -20.28 -10.39
C GLU A 326 -23.59 -19.98 -11.87
N ASP A 327 -23.68 -18.72 -12.28
CA ASP A 327 -23.63 -18.24 -13.67
C ASP A 327 -22.21 -18.21 -14.29
N TRP A 328 -21.55 -19.37 -14.39
CA TRP A 328 -20.25 -19.50 -15.05
C TRP A 328 -20.39 -19.98 -16.49
N THR A 329 -20.13 -19.10 -17.44
CA THR A 329 -20.18 -19.38 -18.87
C THR A 329 -18.86 -19.91 -19.45
N GLY A 330 -17.87 -20.18 -18.59
CA GLY A 330 -16.50 -20.54 -18.97
C GLY A 330 -15.63 -19.34 -19.32
N GLU A 331 -14.30 -19.50 -19.26
CA GLU A 331 -13.33 -18.42 -19.49
C GLU A 331 -13.53 -17.71 -20.84
N LYS A 332 -13.72 -18.46 -21.94
CA LYS A 332 -13.65 -17.93 -23.32
C LYS A 332 -14.82 -17.01 -23.71
N LYS A 333 -15.88 -16.98 -22.91
CA LYS A 333 -17.08 -16.15 -23.13
C LYS A 333 -17.23 -15.06 -22.08
N ASN A 334 -16.28 -14.96 -21.14
CA ASN A 334 -16.42 -14.05 -20.02
C ASN A 334 -15.88 -12.65 -20.37
N SER A 335 -16.79 -11.67 -20.46
CA SER A 335 -16.45 -10.27 -20.72
C SER A 335 -15.50 -9.66 -19.68
N LEU A 336 -15.40 -10.23 -18.47
CA LEU A 336 -14.46 -9.80 -17.45
C LEU A 336 -13.00 -9.92 -17.89
N LEU A 337 -12.65 -10.89 -18.76
CA LEU A 337 -11.29 -11.02 -19.28
C LEU A 337 -10.84 -9.83 -20.13
N ASN A 338 -11.78 -9.01 -20.61
CA ASN A 338 -11.43 -7.79 -21.33
C ASN A 338 -11.01 -6.69 -20.36
N VAL A 339 -11.49 -6.73 -19.11
CA VAL A 339 -11.37 -5.63 -18.14
C VAL A 339 -10.37 -5.95 -17.02
N LEU A 340 -10.24 -7.22 -16.62
CA LEU A 340 -9.40 -7.63 -15.49
C LEU A 340 -7.91 -7.69 -15.82
N GLU A 341 -7.09 -7.53 -14.78
CA GLU A 341 -5.63 -7.63 -14.80
C GLU A 341 -5.17 -8.62 -13.72
N LEU A 342 -3.93 -9.09 -13.82
CA LEU A 342 -3.37 -9.98 -12.79
C LEU A 342 -3.42 -9.35 -11.40
N ARG A 343 -3.23 -8.02 -11.27
CA ARG A 343 -3.38 -7.32 -9.98
C ARG A 343 -4.78 -7.44 -9.38
N HIS A 344 -5.83 -7.44 -10.22
CA HIS A 344 -7.20 -7.63 -9.76
C HIS A 344 -7.41 -9.03 -9.19
N LEU A 345 -6.83 -10.03 -9.84
CA LEU A 345 -6.85 -11.40 -9.34
C LEU A 345 -6.02 -11.55 -8.06
N MET A 346 -4.91 -10.83 -7.89
CA MET A 346 -4.18 -10.80 -6.63
C MET A 346 -5.02 -10.25 -5.47
N ILE A 347 -5.72 -9.13 -5.67
CA ILE A 347 -6.66 -8.61 -4.66
C ILE A 347 -7.75 -9.66 -4.37
N CYS A 348 -8.24 -10.33 -5.41
CA CYS A 348 -9.26 -11.36 -5.30
C CYS A 348 -8.82 -12.60 -4.53
N ILE A 349 -7.58 -13.08 -4.69
CA ILE A 349 -7.15 -14.30 -3.98
C ILE A 349 -7.00 -14.04 -2.49
N PHE A 350 -6.51 -12.86 -2.09
CA PHE A 350 -6.49 -12.44 -0.69
C PHE A 350 -7.90 -12.32 -0.10
N ALA A 351 -8.84 -11.75 -0.86
CA ALA A 351 -10.25 -11.67 -0.46
C ALA A 351 -10.90 -13.07 -0.33
N LEU A 352 -10.63 -14.00 -1.24
CA LEU A 352 -11.15 -15.36 -1.13
C LEU A 352 -10.55 -16.09 0.09
N HIS A 353 -9.25 -15.89 0.37
CA HIS A 353 -8.63 -16.43 1.57
C HIS A 353 -9.29 -15.88 2.85
N SER A 354 -9.56 -14.58 2.91
CA SER A 354 -10.21 -13.98 4.07
C SER A 354 -11.63 -14.51 4.28
N ILE A 355 -12.40 -14.76 3.21
CA ILE A 355 -13.70 -15.41 3.32
C ILE A 355 -13.56 -16.83 3.85
N ILE A 356 -12.64 -17.63 3.33
CA ILE A 356 -12.41 -18.99 3.83
C ILE A 356 -12.08 -18.95 5.32
N PHE A 357 -11.19 -18.04 5.74
CA PHE A 357 -10.82 -17.87 7.13
C PHE A 357 -12.02 -17.50 8.01
N VAL A 358 -12.80 -16.50 7.61
CA VAL A 358 -14.01 -16.06 8.34
C VAL A 358 -15.06 -17.17 8.38
N SER A 359 -15.33 -17.84 7.26
CA SER A 359 -16.28 -18.97 7.21
C SER A 359 -15.86 -20.10 8.15
N ARG A 360 -14.56 -20.37 8.32
CA ARG A 360 -14.06 -21.34 9.30
C ARG A 360 -14.27 -20.85 10.72
N ALA A 361 -13.84 -19.62 11.02
CA ALA A 361 -13.99 -19.02 12.34
C ALA A 361 -15.46 -18.93 12.79
N ALA A 362 -16.38 -18.74 11.83
CA ALA A 362 -17.82 -18.66 12.06
C ALA A 362 -18.56 -20.00 11.93
N LEU A 363 -17.86 -21.13 11.71
CA LEU A 363 -18.46 -22.46 11.50
C LEU A 363 -19.42 -22.57 10.29
N LEU A 364 -19.21 -21.74 9.27
CA LEU A 364 -19.98 -21.67 8.02
C LEU A 364 -19.27 -22.33 6.82
N ILE A 365 -18.15 -23.02 7.06
CA ILE A 365 -17.36 -23.59 5.96
C ILE A 365 -18.13 -24.65 5.18
N SER A 366 -18.93 -25.49 5.85
CA SER A 366 -19.69 -26.57 5.22
C SER A 366 -20.76 -26.04 4.26
N SER A 367 -21.46 -24.97 4.63
CA SER A 367 -22.47 -24.34 3.76
C SER A 367 -21.85 -23.54 2.62
N SER A 368 -20.63 -23.03 2.78
CA SER A 368 -19.95 -22.18 1.79
C SER A 368 -18.97 -22.96 0.90
N TYR A 369 -18.72 -24.25 1.20
CA TYR A 369 -17.64 -25.04 0.61
C TYR A 369 -17.69 -25.07 -0.92
N ASN A 370 -18.84 -25.43 -1.50
CA ASN A 370 -19.00 -25.54 -2.96
C ASN A 370 -18.77 -24.20 -3.65
N ASN A 371 -19.31 -23.11 -3.09
CA ASN A 371 -19.16 -21.77 -3.65
C ASN A 371 -17.69 -21.30 -3.62
N LEU A 372 -16.96 -21.62 -2.55
CA LEU A 372 -15.53 -21.29 -2.41
C LEU A 372 -14.64 -22.17 -3.30
N LEU A 373 -15.00 -23.44 -3.47
CA LEU A 373 -14.35 -24.35 -4.41
C LEU A 373 -14.54 -23.87 -5.85
N HIS A 374 -15.75 -23.43 -6.21
CA HIS A 374 -16.01 -22.84 -7.53
C HIS A 374 -15.20 -21.56 -7.72
N ALA A 375 -15.22 -20.65 -6.74
CA ALA A 375 -14.52 -19.38 -6.83
C ALA A 375 -13.01 -19.56 -7.02
N THR A 376 -12.38 -20.46 -6.26
CA THR A 376 -10.95 -20.75 -6.38
C THR A 376 -10.58 -21.41 -7.72
N ARG A 377 -11.41 -22.31 -8.25
CA ARG A 377 -11.18 -22.91 -9.59
C ARG A 377 -11.31 -21.86 -10.71
N ARG A 378 -12.37 -21.07 -10.66
CA ARG A 378 -12.64 -20.01 -11.64
C ARG A 378 -11.59 -18.90 -11.60
N TRP A 379 -11.10 -18.57 -10.41
CA TRP A 379 -9.94 -17.69 -10.26
C TRP A 379 -8.73 -18.23 -11.02
N LYS A 380 -8.44 -19.54 -10.92
CA LYS A 380 -7.30 -20.18 -11.61
C LYS A 380 -7.46 -20.14 -13.13
N GLU A 381 -8.66 -20.40 -13.65
CA GLU A 381 -8.97 -20.27 -15.08
C GLU A 381 -8.69 -18.85 -15.60
N LEU A 382 -9.16 -17.83 -14.88
CA LEU A 382 -8.89 -16.43 -15.23
C LEU A 382 -7.40 -16.08 -15.12
N TRP A 383 -6.73 -16.57 -14.08
CA TRP A 383 -5.30 -16.35 -13.86
C TRP A 383 -4.47 -16.91 -15.01
N ASP A 384 -4.68 -18.17 -15.37
CA ASP A 384 -3.93 -18.83 -16.44
C ASP A 384 -4.10 -18.11 -17.78
N THR A 385 -5.33 -17.69 -18.09
CA THR A 385 -5.61 -16.93 -19.31
C THR A 385 -4.90 -15.58 -19.32
N LEU A 386 -4.98 -14.80 -18.23
CA LEU A 386 -4.35 -13.48 -18.16
C LEU A 386 -2.82 -13.59 -18.10
N HIS A 387 -2.28 -14.62 -17.45
CA HIS A 387 -0.86 -14.87 -17.37
C HIS A 387 -0.29 -15.24 -18.74
N ALA A 388 -0.92 -16.16 -19.47
CA ALA A 388 -0.49 -16.56 -20.82
C ALA A 388 -0.53 -15.39 -21.81
N ARG A 389 -1.54 -14.51 -21.73
CA ARG A 389 -1.58 -13.26 -22.53
C ARG A 389 -0.37 -12.38 -22.26
N ARG A 390 0.00 -12.22 -20.98
CA ARG A 390 1.12 -11.37 -20.55
C ARG A 390 2.48 -11.94 -20.90
N GLU A 391 2.65 -13.26 -20.83
CA GLU A 391 3.85 -13.96 -21.29
C GLU A 391 4.05 -13.78 -22.80
N GLY A 392 2.98 -13.87 -23.59
CA GLY A 392 3.02 -13.55 -25.02
C GLY A 392 3.45 -12.10 -25.30
N GLU A 393 3.12 -11.17 -24.41
CA GLU A 393 3.54 -9.76 -24.46
C GLU A 393 4.97 -9.52 -23.92
N HIS A 394 5.71 -10.56 -23.50
CA HIS A 394 7.07 -10.49 -22.95
C HIS A 394 7.21 -9.54 -21.73
N ARG A 395 6.13 -9.35 -20.96
CA ARG A 395 6.12 -8.47 -19.79
C ARG A 395 6.47 -9.24 -18.51
N ARG A 396 7.57 -8.88 -17.84
CA ARG A 396 7.97 -9.48 -16.55
C ARG A 396 6.92 -9.21 -15.46
N SER A 397 6.63 -10.21 -14.64
CA SER A 397 5.79 -10.09 -13.44
C SER A 397 6.65 -9.61 -12.26
N LEU A 398 6.26 -8.48 -11.66
CA LEU A 398 6.94 -7.87 -10.53
C LEU A 398 6.12 -8.08 -9.24
N GLY A 399 6.82 -8.14 -8.10
CA GLY A 399 6.22 -8.24 -6.77
C GLY A 399 5.25 -9.43 -6.61
N PHE A 400 4.14 -9.21 -5.90
CA PHE A 400 3.15 -10.24 -5.56
C PHE A 400 2.62 -11.07 -6.72
N ILE A 401 2.57 -10.51 -7.93
CA ILE A 401 2.02 -11.20 -9.10
C ILE A 401 2.81 -12.47 -9.42
N ARG A 402 4.13 -12.48 -9.14
CA ARG A 402 5.00 -13.65 -9.35
C ARG A 402 4.61 -14.85 -8.48
N HIS A 403 3.99 -14.58 -7.33
CA HIS A 403 3.62 -15.57 -6.32
C HIS A 403 2.12 -15.92 -6.34
N GLY A 404 1.39 -15.53 -7.39
CA GLY A 404 -0.06 -15.69 -7.45
C GLY A 404 -0.51 -17.15 -7.38
N LEU A 405 0.25 -18.07 -7.98
CA LEU A 405 -0.08 -19.50 -7.96
C LEU A 405 0.14 -20.14 -6.58
N GLU A 406 1.19 -19.73 -5.87
CA GLU A 406 1.52 -20.14 -4.51
C GLU A 406 0.42 -19.67 -3.55
N MET A 407 -0.02 -18.42 -3.68
CA MET A 407 -1.14 -17.88 -2.89
C MET A 407 -2.45 -18.61 -3.19
N TRP A 408 -2.68 -18.99 -4.44
CA TRP A 408 -3.80 -19.83 -4.82
C TRP A 408 -3.73 -21.22 -4.18
N TRP A 409 -2.55 -21.85 -4.16
CA TRP A 409 -2.35 -23.15 -3.49
C TRP A 409 -2.61 -23.08 -1.99
N VAL A 410 -2.10 -22.05 -1.31
CA VAL A 410 -2.36 -21.84 0.12
C VAL A 410 -3.85 -21.66 0.36
N THR A 411 -4.50 -20.78 -0.41
CA THR A 411 -5.96 -20.57 -0.35
C THR A 411 -6.73 -21.87 -0.56
N CYS A 412 -6.28 -22.71 -1.51
CA CYS A 412 -6.91 -24.00 -1.74
C CYS A 412 -6.72 -24.99 -0.60
N LYS A 413 -5.55 -24.98 0.03
CA LYS A 413 -5.25 -25.85 1.17
C LYS A 413 -6.07 -25.47 2.41
N SER A 414 -6.35 -24.18 2.61
CA SER A 414 -7.12 -23.67 3.76
C SER A 414 -8.55 -24.24 3.87
N TYR A 415 -9.18 -24.66 2.77
CA TYR A 415 -10.46 -25.37 2.81
C TYR A 415 -10.34 -26.92 2.82
N ARG A 416 -9.17 -27.49 2.45
CA ARG A 416 -8.93 -28.95 2.40
C ARG A 416 -8.50 -29.55 3.73
N LEU A 417 -7.87 -28.77 4.61
CA LEU A 417 -7.55 -29.18 5.99
C LEU A 417 -8.80 -29.49 6.84
N THR A 418 -10.00 -29.36 6.26
CA THR A 418 -11.31 -29.69 6.82
C THR A 418 -11.99 -30.89 6.16
N GLY A 419 -11.45 -31.46 5.07
CA GLY A 419 -12.01 -32.65 4.41
C GLY A 419 -11.67 -33.98 5.11
N GLY A 420 -11.15 -33.90 6.34
CA GLY A 420 -10.72 -35.04 7.13
C GLY A 420 -11.55 -35.28 8.38
N VAL A 421 -12.81 -34.82 8.46
CA VAL A 421 -13.83 -35.37 9.37
C VAL A 421 -15.22 -35.10 8.78
N ALA A 422 -15.86 -36.20 8.36
CA ALA A 422 -17.29 -36.46 8.10
C ALA A 422 -17.51 -37.13 6.74
#